data_AF-A0AAU4RHS7-F1
#
_entry.id   AF-A0AAU4RHS7-F1
#
_cell.length_a   1.000
_cell.length_b   1.000
_cell.length_c   1.000
_cell.angle_alpha   90.00
_cell.angle_beta   90.00
_cell.angle_gamma   90.00
#
_symmetry.space_group_name_H-M   'P 1'
#
loop_
_entity.id
_entity.type
_entity.pdbx_description
1 polymer ?
#
loop_
_entity_poly.entity_id
_entity_poly.type
_entity_poly.pdbx_seq_one_letter_code
_entity_poly.pdbx_strand_id
1 'polypeptide(L)' 'MKTVEFHNCECSAKRAFADRRAAEKALGRAQAKRDRQASRTDVHMPMSRENRVYQCEYDMWHLTKQSRRSYEEIAARLAA' A
#
# COMPACT_ATOMS: atom_id res chain seq x y z
N MET A 1 -4.05 -19.83 -5.64
CA MET A 1 -4.16 -18.37 -5.91
C MET A 1 -2.74 -17.82 -6.12
N LYS A 2 -2.36 -17.42 -7.35
CA LYS A 2 -0.99 -16.93 -7.63
C LYS A 2 -0.76 -15.60 -6.88
N THR A 3 0.30 -15.55 -6.08
CA THR A 3 0.77 -14.33 -5.42
C THR A 3 1.18 -13.29 -6.47
N VAL A 4 0.95 -12.01 -6.17
CA VAL A 4 1.53 -10.94 -7.00
C VAL A 4 3.02 -10.92 -6.68
N GLU A 5 3.84 -10.92 -7.72
CA GLU A 5 5.29 -10.84 -7.59
C GLU A 5 5.67 -9.51 -6.92
N PHE A 6 6.55 -9.58 -5.94
CA PHE A 6 7.04 -8.41 -5.20
C PHE A 6 8.55 -8.53 -5.02
N HIS A 7 9.19 -7.38 -4.93
CA HIS A 7 10.63 -7.26 -4.69
C HIS A 7 10.87 -6.47 -3.41
N ASN A 8 12.06 -6.66 -2.83
CA ASN A 8 12.56 -5.75 -1.80
C ASN A 8 13.03 -4.47 -2.51
N CYS A 9 12.64 -3.31 -2.00
CA CYS A 9 13.08 -2.02 -2.54
C CYS A 9 14.08 -1.36 -1.59
N GLU A 10 14.99 -0.61 -2.18
CA GLU A 10 16.08 0.09 -1.48
C GLU A 10 15.59 1.30 -0.67
N CYS A 11 14.39 1.83 -0.95
CA CYS A 11 13.78 2.94 -0.19
C CYS A 11 13.36 2.58 1.25
N SER A 12 13.87 1.48 1.81
CA SER A 12 13.51 0.86 3.09
C SER A 12 12.06 0.34 3.21
N ALA A 13 11.21 0.58 2.22
CA ALA A 13 9.89 -0.02 2.16
C ALA A 13 10.00 -1.49 1.72
N LYS A 14 9.69 -2.40 2.66
CA LYS A 14 9.93 -3.86 2.53
C LYS A 14 9.40 -4.51 1.25
N ARG A 15 8.28 -4.03 0.69
CA ARG A 15 7.66 -4.63 -0.49
C ARG A 15 7.36 -3.58 -1.54
N ALA A 16 7.77 -3.87 -2.76
CA ALA A 16 7.50 -3.06 -3.92
C ALA A 16 7.14 -3.92 -5.14
N PHE A 17 6.49 -3.30 -6.10
CA PHE A 17 5.99 -3.94 -7.32
C PHE A 17 6.63 -3.25 -8.53
N ALA A 18 6.95 -4.03 -9.55
CA ALA A 18 7.63 -3.55 -10.74
C ALA A 18 6.80 -2.53 -11.54
N ASP A 19 5.48 -2.64 -11.50
CA ASP A 19 4.59 -1.73 -12.21
C ASP A 19 3.34 -1.37 -11.38
N ARG A 20 2.69 -0.28 -11.80
CA ARG A 20 1.47 0.23 -11.16
C ARG A 20 0.35 -0.80 -11.12
N ARG A 21 0.16 -1.58 -12.19
CA ARG A 21 -0.94 -2.54 -12.32
C ARG A 21 -0.76 -3.70 -11.33
N ALA A 22 0.46 -4.17 -11.14
CA ALA A 22 0.84 -5.16 -10.14
C ALA A 22 0.59 -4.61 -8.74
N ALA A 23 0.97 -3.36 -8.47
CA ALA A 23 0.71 -2.70 -7.19
C ALA A 23 -0.81 -2.56 -6.90
N GLU A 24 -1.62 -2.13 -7.88
CA GLU A 24 -3.07 -2.01 -7.73
C GLU A 24 -3.73 -3.37 -7.51
N LYS A 25 -3.29 -4.41 -8.24
CA LYS A 25 -3.73 -5.79 -8.02
C LYS A 25 -3.34 -6.29 -6.62
N ALA A 26 -2.16 -5.94 -6.13
CA ALA A 26 -1.71 -6.26 -4.78
C ALA A 26 -2.52 -5.50 -3.72
N LEU A 27 -2.85 -4.23 -3.96
CA LEU A 27 -3.69 -3.41 -3.10
C LEU A 27 -5.07 -4.03 -2.91
N GLY A 28 -5.77 -4.37 -3.99
CA GLY A 28 -7.09 -5.01 -3.90
C GLY A 28 -7.05 -6.34 -3.13
N ARG A 29 -5.97 -7.12 -3.27
CA ARG A 29 -5.76 -8.36 -2.50
C ARG A 29 -5.49 -8.10 -1.03
N ALA A 30 -4.69 -7.08 -0.70
CA ALA A 30 -4.41 -6.67 0.67
C ALA A 30 -5.70 -6.22 1.36
N GLN A 31 -6.51 -5.39 0.70
CA GLN A 31 -7.82 -4.95 1.19
C GLN A 31 -8.78 -6.12 1.41
N ALA A 32 -8.95 -7.00 0.42
CA ALA A 32 -9.80 -8.17 0.57
C ALA A 32 -9.36 -9.10 1.72
N LYS A 33 -8.04 -9.22 1.97
CA LYS A 33 -7.53 -9.97 3.13
C LYS A 33 -7.90 -9.29 4.44
N ARG A 34 -7.79 -7.96 4.52
CA ARG A 34 -8.16 -7.16 5.68
C ARG A 34 -9.65 -7.27 5.98
N ASP A 35 -10.50 -7.20 4.95
CA ASP A 35 -11.95 -7.31 5.12
C ASP A 35 -12.36 -8.70 5.63
N ARG A 36 -11.73 -9.77 5.12
CA ARG A 36 -11.91 -11.13 5.65
C ARG A 36 -11.44 -11.29 7.10
N GLN A 37 -10.40 -10.56 7.50
CA GLN A 37 -9.94 -10.55 8.88
C GLN A 37 -10.90 -9.75 9.77
N ALA A 38 -11.46 -8.66 9.24
CA ALA A 38 -12.46 -7.82 9.92
C ALA A 38 -13.69 -8.65 10.24
N SER A 39 -14.21 -9.38 9.25
CA SER A 39 -15.42 -10.18 9.40
C SER A 39 -15.27 -11.35 10.38
N ARG A 40 -14.04 -11.74 10.72
CA ARG A 40 -13.75 -12.80 11.71
C ARG A 40 -13.60 -12.27 13.13
N THR A 41 -13.48 -10.96 13.29
CA THR A 41 -13.22 -10.33 14.58
C THR A 41 -14.50 -9.63 15.01
N ASP A 42 -15.13 -10.09 16.10
CA ASP A 42 -16.36 -9.46 16.65
C ASP A 42 -16.13 -8.03 17.16
N VAL A 43 -14.86 -7.63 17.30
CA VAL A 43 -14.48 -6.28 17.68
C VAL A 43 -14.54 -5.38 16.44
N HIS A 44 -15.59 -4.56 16.34
CA HIS A 44 -15.78 -3.53 15.31
C HIS A 44 -14.84 -2.32 15.50
N MET A 45 -13.53 -2.57 15.55
CA MET A 45 -12.53 -1.50 15.64
C MET A 45 -12.08 -1.03 14.24
N PRO A 46 -11.75 0.26 14.08
CA PRO A 46 -11.18 0.77 12.84
C PRO A 46 -9.86 0.06 12.52
N MET A 47 -9.83 -0.68 11.41
CA MET A 47 -8.59 -1.30 10.94
C MET A 47 -7.81 -0.39 10.00
N SER A 48 -6.54 -0.19 10.35
CA SER A 48 -5.54 0.54 9.56
C SER A 48 -5.30 -0.16 8.22
N ARG A 49 -5.97 0.25 7.14
CA ARG A 49 -5.91 -0.40 5.82
C ARG A 49 -5.12 0.40 4.80
N GLU A 50 -4.42 -0.28 3.91
CA GLU A 50 -3.83 0.31 2.72
C GLU A 50 -4.94 0.78 1.77
N ASN A 51 -4.81 1.98 1.22
CA ASN A 51 -5.85 2.63 0.41
C ASN A 51 -5.35 3.11 -0.96
N ARG A 52 -4.03 3.25 -1.15
CA ARG A 52 -3.44 3.81 -2.37
C ARG A 52 -2.12 3.14 -2.72
N VAL A 53 -1.68 3.37 -3.96
CA VAL A 53 -0.33 3.07 -4.43
C VAL A 53 0.40 4.35 -4.80
N TYR A 54 1.72 4.36 -4.70
CA TYR A 54 2.59 5.45 -5.14
C TYR A 54 3.89 4.87 -5.72
N GLN A 55 4.54 5.64 -6.59
CA GLN A 55 5.85 5.32 -7.14
C GLN A 55 6.93 5.98 -6.28
N CYS A 56 7.95 5.24 -5.89
CA CYS A 56 9.11 5.79 -5.18
C CYS A 56 10.19 6.25 -6.17
N GLU A 57 11.25 6.86 -5.64
CA GLU A 57 12.40 7.35 -6.41
C GLU A 57 13.19 6.25 -7.14
N TYR A 58 13.06 4.99 -6.70
CA TYR A 58 13.69 3.82 -7.33
C TYR A 58 12.84 3.20 -8.43
N ASP A 59 11.86 3.95 -8.95
CA ASP A 59 10.94 3.53 -10.01
C ASP A 59 10.03 2.33 -9.65
N MET A 60 9.93 2.02 -8.36
CA MET A 60 9.12 0.91 -7.85
C MET A 60 7.81 1.41 -7.24
N TRP A 61 6.79 0.55 -7.25
CA TRP A 61 5.46 0.89 -6.77
C TRP A 61 5.20 0.29 -5.38
N HIS A 62 4.65 1.10 -4.46
CA HIS A 62 4.39 0.72 -3.08
C HIS A 62 2.94 0.94 -2.70
N LEU A 63 2.47 0.19 -1.70
CA LEU A 63 1.17 0.43 -1.06
C LEU A 63 1.36 1.41 0.08
N THR A 64 0.38 2.29 0.25
CA THR A 64 0.32 3.21 1.38
C THR A 64 -1.05 3.16 2.05
N LYS A 65 -1.06 3.51 3.33
CA LYS A 65 -2.26 3.72 4.15
C LYS A 65 -2.64 5.20 4.23
N GLN A 66 -1.74 6.08 3.79
CA GLN A 66 -1.97 7.51 3.85
C GLN A 66 -3.08 7.92 2.89
N SER A 67 -3.95 8.82 3.32
CA SER A 67 -4.87 9.48 2.40
C SER A 67 -4.08 10.26 1.35
N ARG A 68 -4.69 10.53 0.20
CA ARG A 68 -4.08 11.37 -0.86
C ARG A 68 -3.56 12.68 -0.28
N ARG A 69 -4.42 13.37 0.48
CA ARG A 69 -4.12 14.64 1.13
C ARG A 69 -2.91 14.53 2.06
N SER A 70 -2.90 13.54 2.96
CA SER A 70 -1.79 13.35 3.90
C SER A 70 -0.47 13.04 3.19
N TYR A 71 -0.51 12.26 2.11
CA TYR A 71 0.66 11.97 1.30
C TYR A 71 1.21 13.23 0.62
N GLU A 72 0.35 14.01 -0.02
CA GLU A 72 0.70 15.27 -0.69
C GLU A 72 1.23 16.32 0.31
N GLU A 73 0.62 16.45 1.49
CA GLU A 73 1.08 17.35 2.56
C GLU A 73 2.48 16.98 3.06
N ILE A 74 2.78 15.69 3.24
CA ILE A 74 4.12 15.22 3.65
C ILE A 74 5.13 15.46 2.54
N ALA A 75 4.78 15.13 1.30
CA ALA A 75 5.66 15.36 0.15
C ALA A 75 5.99 16.87 0.00
N ALA A 76 4.99 17.74 0.14
CA ALA A 76 5.19 19.19 0.11
C ALA A 76 6.10 19.69 1.24
N ARG A 77 5.95 19.13 2.46
CA ARG A 77 6.79 19.49 3.61
C ARG A 77 8.25 19.05 3.44
N LEU A 78 8.51 17.93 2.77
CA LEU A 78 9.86 17.43 2.52
C LEU A 78 10.56 18.13 1.36
N ALA A 79 9.80 18.80 0.49
CA ALA A 79 10.32 19.55 -0.65
C ALA A 79 10.63 21.03 -0.34
N ALA A 80 10.29 21.51 0.87
CA ALA A 80 10.51 22.86 1.36
C ALA A 80 11.74 22.93 2.27
#